data_AF-A0A7W1UZ89-F1
#
_entry.id   AF-A0A7W1UZ89-F1
#
_cell.length_a   1.000
_cell.length_b   1.000
_cell.length_c   1.000
_cell.angle_alpha   90.00
_cell.angle_beta   90.00
_cell.angle_gamma   90.00
#
_symmetry.space_group_name_H-M   'P 1'
#
loop_
_entity.id
_entity.type
_entity.pdbx_description
1 polymer ?
#
loop_
_entity_poly.entity_id
_entity_poly.type
_entity_poly.pdbx_seq_one_letter_code
_entity_poly.pdbx_strand_id
1 'polypeptide(L)'
;MTKIAKSIINFFQKIILFIFLMMSITSAFSQGFWNIEYIPIDSLNLSLIGKEVRLDFKTSITDTIQGKVSGIRYLLLKKDTVSIVLGGKFLIFRENWKVYIDHGLLQEQTLESIENNGDERIILREMYLVSIDEATLTLEVIVYNSYGKNKESIIITKSDVKGVLLRLQR
;
A
#
# COMPACT_ATOMS: atom_id res chain seq x y z
N MET A 1 -32.90 3.50 -56.63
CA MET A 1 -32.81 3.44 -55.15
C MET A 1 -31.39 3.10 -54.70
N THR A 2 -30.41 4.01 -54.87
CA THR A 2 -29.00 3.57 -54.78
C THR A 2 -27.99 4.55 -54.15
N LYS A 3 -28.31 5.83 -53.93
CA LYS A 3 -27.41 6.78 -53.24
C LYS A 3 -27.88 7.18 -51.85
N ILE A 4 -29.17 7.49 -51.69
CA ILE A 4 -29.75 7.92 -50.40
C ILE A 4 -29.64 6.79 -49.36
N ALA A 5 -30.02 5.56 -49.72
CA ALA A 5 -29.92 4.41 -48.84
C ALA A 5 -28.47 4.13 -48.39
N LYS A 6 -27.49 4.22 -49.31
CA LYS A 6 -26.05 4.08 -48.96
C LYS A 6 -25.56 5.20 -48.06
N SER A 7 -26.01 6.44 -48.27
CA SER A 7 -25.65 7.58 -47.43
C SER A 7 -26.18 7.43 -46.00
N ILE A 8 -27.41 6.93 -45.85
CA ILE A 8 -28.03 6.67 -44.55
C ILE A 8 -27.28 5.55 -43.82
N ILE A 9 -26.95 4.44 -44.51
CA ILE A 9 -26.15 3.34 -43.93
C ILE A 9 -24.78 3.83 -43.47
N ASN A 10 -24.08 4.61 -44.29
CA ASN A 10 -22.77 5.17 -43.94
C ASN A 10 -22.86 6.13 -42.73
N PHE A 11 -23.96 6.85 -42.57
CA PHE A 11 -24.19 7.73 -41.42
C PHE A 11 -24.38 6.92 -40.14
N PHE A 12 -25.20 5.87 -40.16
CA PHE A 12 -25.38 4.98 -39.01
C PHE A 12 -24.10 4.24 -38.63
N GLN A 13 -23.31 3.78 -39.61
CA GLN A 13 -22.00 3.16 -39.35
C GLN A 13 -21.04 4.11 -38.63
N LYS A 14 -21.03 5.40 -39.00
CA LYS A 14 -20.21 6.42 -38.33
C LYS A 14 -20.67 6.68 -36.89
N ILE A 15 -21.98 6.70 -36.64
CA ILE A 15 -22.53 6.85 -35.29
C ILE A 15 -22.13 5.68 -34.40
N ILE A 16 -22.29 4.44 -34.90
CA ILE A 16 -21.93 3.24 -34.16
C ILE A 16 -20.44 3.24 -33.83
N LEU A 17 -19.58 3.60 -34.79
CA LEU A 17 -18.14 3.72 -34.58
C LEU A 17 -17.81 4.77 -33.51
N PHE A 18 -18.49 5.92 -33.52
CA PHE A 18 -18.31 6.98 -32.53
C PHE A 18 -18.75 6.54 -31.12
N ILE A 19 -19.87 5.83 -31.00
CA ILE A 19 -20.34 5.26 -29.73
C ILE A 19 -19.32 4.23 -29.21
N PHE A 20 -18.82 3.35 -30.09
CA PHE A 20 -17.83 2.35 -29.72
C PHE A 20 -16.50 2.98 -29.24
N LEU A 21 -16.08 4.07 -29.89
CA LEU A 21 -14.92 4.85 -29.46
C LEU A 21 -15.14 5.48 -28.08
N MET A 22 -16.32 6.06 -27.83
CA MET A 22 -16.67 6.66 -26.53
C MET A 22 -16.69 5.63 -25.40
N MET A 23 -17.22 4.43 -25.64
CA MET A 23 -17.21 3.34 -24.65
C MET A 23 -15.78 2.88 -24.31
N SER A 24 -14.88 2.90 -25.30
CA SER A 24 -13.46 2.52 -25.10
C SER A 24 -12.68 3.55 -24.27
N ILE A 25 -13.09 4.82 -24.27
CA ILE A 25 -12.45 5.88 -23.46
C ILE A 25 -12.91 5.78 -21.99
N THR A 26 -14.14 5.32 -21.74
CA THR A 26 -14.69 5.24 -20.37
C THR A 26 -14.26 3.99 -19.58
N SER A 27 -13.62 3.00 -20.22
CA SER A 27 -13.20 1.76 -19.56
C SER A 27 -11.77 1.79 -19.00
N ALA A 28 -11.09 2.95 -19.03
CA ALA A 28 -9.80 3.15 -18.38
C ALA A 28 -9.92 3.24 -16.85
N PHE A 29 -10.36 2.15 -16.22
CA PHE A 29 -10.21 1.97 -14.78
C PHE A 29 -8.74 1.69 -14.49
N SER A 30 -8.04 2.66 -13.93
CA SER A 30 -6.67 2.45 -13.47
C SER A 30 -6.66 1.36 -12.40
N GLN A 31 -5.86 0.32 -12.61
CA GLN A 31 -5.59 -0.71 -11.62
C GLN A 31 -5.14 -0.04 -10.31
N GLY A 32 -5.80 -0.37 -9.20
CA GLY A 32 -5.84 0.42 -7.97
C GLY A 32 -4.47 0.87 -7.45
N PHE A 33 -4.18 2.16 -7.65
CA PHE A 33 -3.05 2.83 -7.01
C PHE A 33 -3.40 3.22 -5.58
N TRP A 34 -2.40 3.24 -4.68
CA TRP A 34 -2.55 3.94 -3.42
C TRP A 34 -2.39 5.44 -3.67
N ASN A 35 -3.48 6.18 -3.55
CA ASN A 35 -3.37 7.61 -3.29
C ASN A 35 -3.01 7.75 -1.81
N ILE A 36 -1.82 8.28 -1.51
CA ILE A 36 -1.25 8.17 -0.17
C ILE A 36 -1.35 9.50 0.56
N GLU A 37 -1.83 9.41 1.80
CA GLU A 37 -1.62 10.45 2.81
C GLU A 37 -0.54 9.99 3.78
N TYR A 38 0.48 10.83 3.99
CA TYR A 38 1.52 10.57 4.97
C TYR A 38 1.16 11.26 6.29
N ILE A 39 1.12 10.50 7.38
CA ILE A 39 0.88 11.03 8.72
C ILE A 39 2.09 10.73 9.61
N PRO A 40 2.77 11.77 10.14
CA PRO A 40 3.84 11.59 11.12
C PRO A 40 3.36 10.79 12.34
N ILE A 41 4.24 9.98 12.94
CA ILE A 41 3.88 9.08 14.03
C ILE A 41 3.25 9.81 15.23
N ASP A 42 3.75 11.02 15.53
CA ASP A 42 3.27 11.86 16.63
C ASP A 42 1.92 12.55 16.33
N SER A 43 1.47 12.50 15.08
CA SER A 43 0.20 13.08 14.62
C SER A 43 -0.92 12.04 14.47
N LEU A 44 -0.65 10.78 14.82
CA LEU A 44 -1.65 9.71 14.80
C LEU A 44 -2.79 9.99 15.78
N ASN A 45 -4.02 9.71 15.34
CA ASN A 45 -5.22 9.88 16.17
C ASN A 45 -6.21 8.74 15.94
N LEU A 46 -7.18 8.61 16.84
CA LEU A 46 -8.12 7.48 16.89
C LEU A 46 -9.02 7.36 15.64
N SER A 47 -9.17 8.42 14.82
CA SER A 47 -9.96 8.35 13.57
C SER A 47 -9.32 7.45 12.50
N LEU A 48 -8.08 7.00 12.74
CA LEU A 48 -7.33 6.13 11.85
C LEU A 48 -7.50 4.64 12.18
N ILE A 49 -8.14 4.30 13.30
CA ILE A 49 -8.42 2.91 13.68
C ILE A 49 -9.32 2.26 12.62
N GLY A 50 -9.02 1.01 12.29
CA GLY A 50 -9.65 0.21 11.25
C GLY A 50 -9.16 0.49 9.84
N LYS A 51 -8.32 1.53 9.63
CA LYS A 51 -7.78 1.85 8.31
C LYS A 51 -6.58 0.99 7.97
N GLU A 52 -6.47 0.66 6.69
CA GLU A 52 -5.29 0.02 6.13
C GLU A 52 -4.12 1.02 6.10
N VAL A 53 -3.03 0.67 6.75
CA VAL A 53 -1.82 1.48 6.90
C VAL A 53 -0.61 0.78 6.29
N ARG A 54 0.40 1.56 6.00
CA ARG A 54 1.78 1.15 5.73
C ARG A 54 2.67 1.90 6.71
N LEU A 55 3.75 1.27 7.17
CA LEU A 55 4.64 1.86 8.15
C LEU A 55 5.90 2.37 7.48
N ASP A 56 6.39 3.56 7.84
CA ASP A 56 7.70 4.05 7.44
C ASP A 56 8.66 3.84 8.61
N PHE A 57 9.45 2.76 8.57
CA PHE A 57 10.38 2.42 9.64
C PHE A 57 11.59 3.35 9.65
N LYS A 58 12.17 3.54 10.83
CA LYS A 58 13.41 4.30 10.98
C LYS A 58 14.61 3.45 10.59
N THR A 59 15.51 4.04 9.81
CA THR A 59 16.85 3.46 9.54
C THR A 59 17.78 3.58 10.74
N SER A 60 17.55 4.59 11.60
CA SER A 60 18.33 4.87 12.81
C SER A 60 17.51 5.70 13.79
N ILE A 61 17.94 5.78 15.05
CA ILE A 61 17.24 6.54 16.11
C ILE A 61 17.11 8.04 15.76
N THR A 62 18.08 8.59 15.02
CA THR A 62 18.10 9.99 14.58
C THR A 62 17.31 10.24 13.30
N ASP A 63 16.80 9.18 12.67
CA ASP A 63 16.01 9.26 11.45
C ASP A 63 14.64 9.86 11.77
N THR A 64 14.52 11.14 11.46
CA THR A 64 13.35 11.96 11.74
C THR A 64 12.94 12.68 10.46
N ILE A 65 11.64 12.88 10.31
CA ILE A 65 11.11 13.59 9.14
C ILE A 65 11.40 15.07 9.34
N GLN A 66 12.20 15.65 8.46
CA GLN A 66 12.40 17.09 8.41
C GLN A 66 11.57 17.69 7.27
N GLY A 67 10.45 18.35 7.62
CA GLY A 67 9.63 19.11 6.68
C GLY A 67 8.53 18.31 5.95
N LYS A 68 8.00 18.89 4.86
CA LYS A 68 6.97 18.24 4.03
C LYS A 68 7.60 17.15 3.17
N VAL A 69 7.12 15.92 3.30
CA VAL A 69 7.50 14.79 2.43
C VAL A 69 7.01 15.09 1.01
N SER A 70 7.94 15.36 0.09
CA SER A 70 7.63 15.78 -1.29
C SER A 70 7.47 14.62 -2.28
N GLY A 71 7.49 13.38 -1.81
CA GLY A 71 7.19 12.18 -2.60
C GLY A 71 7.62 10.88 -1.93
N ILE A 72 7.04 9.76 -2.38
CA ILE A 72 7.27 8.43 -1.80
C ILE A 72 8.74 8.02 -1.86
N ARG A 73 9.51 8.45 -2.86
CA ARG A 73 10.95 8.11 -2.98
C ARG A 73 11.81 8.59 -1.81
N TYR A 74 11.41 9.66 -1.12
CA TYR A 74 12.11 10.13 0.08
C TYR A 74 11.86 9.25 1.31
N LEU A 75 10.85 8.38 1.25
CA LEU A 75 10.48 7.44 2.32
C LEU A 75 11.21 6.08 2.18
N LEU A 76 11.89 5.82 1.05
CA LEU A 76 12.36 4.49 0.67
C LEU A 76 13.88 4.32 0.87
N LEU A 77 14.36 4.48 2.10
CA LEU A 77 15.75 4.13 2.41
C LEU A 77 15.86 2.59 2.47
N LYS A 78 16.73 2.03 1.62
CA LYS A 78 16.63 0.64 1.12
C LYS A 78 17.12 -0.48 2.06
N LYS A 79 17.36 -0.23 3.35
CA LYS A 79 18.01 -1.23 4.22
C LYS A 79 17.43 -1.29 5.63
N ASP A 80 16.10 -1.31 5.72
CA ASP A 80 15.43 -1.39 7.00
C ASP A 80 15.08 -2.85 7.34
N THR A 81 15.65 -3.30 8.46
CA THR A 81 15.27 -4.53 9.13
C THR A 81 14.52 -4.18 10.40
N VAL A 82 13.33 -4.72 10.58
CA VAL A 82 12.49 -4.50 11.76
C VAL A 82 12.36 -5.78 12.57
N SER A 83 12.46 -5.67 13.89
CA SER A 83 12.17 -6.78 14.80
C SER A 83 10.70 -6.69 15.23
N ILE A 84 9.95 -7.76 15.01
CA ILE A 84 8.52 -7.83 15.34
C ILE A 84 8.26 -9.08 16.18
N VAL A 85 7.42 -8.95 17.20
CA VAL A 85 6.91 -10.10 17.96
C VAL A 85 5.67 -10.63 17.27
N LEU A 86 5.74 -11.87 16.77
CA LEU A 86 4.65 -12.58 16.11
C LEU A 86 4.44 -13.93 16.79
N GLY A 87 3.21 -14.24 17.24
CA GLY A 87 2.93 -15.47 17.97
C GLY A 87 3.82 -15.72 19.20
N GLY A 88 4.29 -14.65 19.86
CA GLY A 88 5.21 -14.74 21.01
C GLY A 88 6.69 -14.98 20.65
N LYS A 89 7.05 -15.01 19.36
CA LYS A 89 8.44 -15.14 18.90
C LYS A 89 8.94 -13.82 18.35
N PHE A 90 10.19 -13.48 18.65
CA PHE A 90 10.89 -12.37 18.00
C PHE A 90 11.38 -12.79 16.63
N LEU A 91 10.98 -12.08 15.59
CA LEU A 91 11.36 -12.33 14.21
C LEU A 91 11.90 -11.04 13.58
N ILE A 92 12.93 -11.18 12.76
CA ILE A 92 13.52 -10.08 12.01
C ILE A 92 12.96 -10.11 10.59
N PHE A 93 12.37 -8.98 10.17
CA PHE A 93 11.84 -8.80 8.83
C PHE A 93 12.62 -7.76 8.07
N ARG A 94 12.83 -8.00 6.78
CA ARG A 94 13.25 -6.99 5.81
C ARG A 94 12.03 -6.29 5.26
N GLU A 95 12.08 -4.97 5.26
CA GLU A 95 11.06 -4.18 4.59
C GLU A 95 11.28 -4.13 3.08
N ASN A 96 10.23 -4.42 2.32
CA ASN A 96 10.22 -4.35 0.87
C ASN A 96 9.08 -3.43 0.40
N TRP A 97 9.43 -2.47 -0.46
CA TRP A 97 8.47 -1.56 -1.08
C TRP A 97 8.39 -1.78 -2.59
N LYS A 98 7.17 -1.94 -3.09
CA LYS A 98 6.88 -2.01 -4.52
C LYS A 98 6.29 -0.69 -4.98
N VAL A 99 7.00 0.02 -5.87
CA VAL A 99 6.64 1.36 -6.34
C VAL A 99 6.55 1.35 -7.86
N TYR A 100 5.48 1.92 -8.41
CA TYR A 100 5.37 2.16 -9.85
C TYR A 100 6.30 3.32 -10.24
N ILE A 101 7.36 3.00 -10.97
CA ILE A 101 8.45 3.93 -11.30
C ILE A 101 7.92 5.15 -12.07
N ASP A 102 6.98 4.92 -12.99
CA ASP A 102 6.48 5.92 -13.94
C ASP A 102 5.53 6.95 -13.30
N HIS A 103 4.97 6.65 -12.14
CA HIS A 103 4.02 7.52 -11.45
C HIS A 103 4.47 7.90 -10.03
N GLY A 104 5.58 7.30 -9.54
CA GLY A 104 6.05 7.50 -8.17
C GLY A 104 5.05 7.03 -7.11
N LEU A 105 4.11 6.15 -7.49
CA LEU A 105 3.01 5.69 -6.64
C LEU A 105 3.40 4.38 -5.94
N LEU A 106 3.03 4.27 -4.67
CA LEU A 106 3.20 3.03 -3.94
C LEU A 106 2.15 2.02 -4.40
N GLN A 107 2.60 0.81 -4.69
CA GLN A 107 1.72 -0.32 -4.94
C GLN A 107 1.52 -1.12 -3.65
N GLU A 108 2.61 -1.44 -2.97
CA GLU A 108 2.61 -2.41 -1.88
C GLU A 108 3.83 -2.24 -0.97
N GLN A 109 3.65 -2.57 0.31
CA GLN A 109 4.71 -2.82 1.27
C GLN A 109 4.56 -4.27 1.74
N THR A 110 5.67 -4.98 1.87
CA THR A 110 5.72 -6.29 2.53
C THR A 110 6.86 -6.33 3.53
N LEU A 111 6.67 -7.08 4.61
CA LEU A 111 7.74 -7.40 5.56
C LEU A 111 8.06 -8.88 5.39
N GLU A 112 9.27 -9.19 4.96
CA GLU A 112 9.71 -10.56 4.65
C GLU A 112 10.71 -11.03 5.70
N SER A 113 10.46 -12.18 6.34
CA SER A 113 11.35 -12.73 7.35
C SER A 113 12.75 -12.98 6.78
N ILE A 114 13.79 -12.52 7.49
CA ILE A 114 15.20 -12.75 7.10
C ILE A 114 15.66 -14.12 7.57
N GLU A 115 15.25 -14.53 8.76
CA GLU A 115 15.59 -15.82 9.34
C GLU A 115 14.47 -16.82 9.08
N ASN A 116 14.82 -17.93 8.43
CA ASN A 116 13.96 -19.08 8.25
C ASN A 116 13.68 -19.70 9.61
N ASN A 117 12.49 -19.45 10.17
CA ASN A 117 12.01 -20.11 11.38
C ASN A 117 11.68 -21.58 11.04
N GLY A 118 12.72 -22.42 10.89
CA GLY A 118 12.57 -23.81 10.43
C GLY A 118 12.22 -23.96 8.95
N ASP A 119 12.91 -23.22 8.06
CA ASP A 119 12.74 -23.20 6.58
C ASP A 119 11.49 -22.51 6.01
N GLU A 120 10.64 -21.91 6.84
CA GLU A 120 9.46 -21.21 6.35
C GLU A 120 9.67 -19.70 6.20
N ARG A 121 9.49 -19.20 4.97
CA ARG A 121 9.43 -17.77 4.66
C ARG A 121 8.08 -17.21 5.09
N ILE A 122 8.10 -16.25 6.00
CA ILE A 122 6.93 -15.50 6.47
C ILE A 122 6.89 -14.14 5.79
N ILE A 123 5.74 -13.77 5.25
CA ILE A 123 5.50 -12.46 4.65
C ILE A 123 4.33 -11.80 5.38
N LEU A 124 4.57 -10.65 5.99
CA LEU A 124 3.51 -9.79 6.50
C LEU A 124 3.09 -8.83 5.39
N ARG A 125 1.79 -8.77 5.15
CA ARG A 125 1.15 -7.91 4.16
C ARG A 125 -0.15 -7.38 4.76
N GLU A 126 -0.66 -6.28 4.20
CA GLU A 126 -1.99 -5.74 4.56
C GLU A 126 -2.11 -5.49 6.06
N MET A 127 -1.69 -4.31 6.51
CA MET A 127 -1.69 -3.95 7.92
C MET A 127 -2.86 -3.01 8.21
N TYR A 128 -3.61 -3.29 9.28
CA TYR A 128 -4.76 -2.49 9.71
C TYR A 128 -4.53 -1.99 11.13
N LEU A 129 -4.72 -0.70 11.34
CA LEU A 129 -4.52 -0.09 12.65
C LEU A 129 -5.64 -0.49 13.61
N VAL A 130 -5.30 -1.11 14.74
CA VAL A 130 -6.28 -1.59 15.73
C VAL A 130 -6.32 -0.68 16.95
N SER A 131 -5.15 -0.33 17.49
CA SER A 131 -5.04 0.61 18.62
C SER A 131 -3.83 1.52 18.47
N ILE A 132 -3.92 2.67 19.14
CA ILE A 132 -2.86 3.66 19.23
C ILE A 132 -2.71 3.99 20.71
N ASP A 133 -1.60 3.56 21.30
CA ASP A 133 -1.25 3.89 22.67
C ASP A 133 -0.18 4.99 22.68
N GLU A 134 0.31 5.41 23.84
CA GLU A 134 1.35 6.45 23.92
C GLU A 134 2.64 6.00 23.23
N ALA A 135 3.14 4.80 23.55
CA ALA A 135 4.41 4.28 23.06
C ALA A 135 4.30 3.27 21.91
N THR A 136 3.12 2.68 21.69
CA THR A 136 2.94 1.54 20.78
C THR A 136 1.77 1.72 19.82
N LEU A 137 1.83 0.99 18.72
CA LEU A 137 0.72 0.75 17.79
C LEU A 137 0.41 -0.74 17.80
N THR A 138 -0.88 -1.10 17.86
CA THR A 138 -1.32 -2.47 17.60
C THR A 138 -1.90 -2.56 16.21
N LEU A 139 -1.41 -3.51 15.42
CA LEU A 139 -1.86 -3.74 14.05
C LEU A 139 -2.40 -5.16 13.91
N GLU A 140 -3.51 -5.31 13.18
CA GLU A 140 -3.91 -6.58 12.59
C GLU A 140 -3.18 -6.70 11.25
N VAL A 141 -2.46 -7.80 11.04
CA VAL A 141 -1.69 -8.06 9.82
C VAL A 141 -2.10 -9.38 9.20
N ILE A 142 -2.07 -9.44 7.86
CA ILE A 142 -2.21 -10.70 7.14
C ILE A 142 -0.83 -11.32 6.99
N VAL A 143 -0.64 -12.46 7.64
CA VAL A 143 0.55 -13.30 7.57
C VAL A 143 0.36 -14.29 6.44
N TYR A 144 1.35 -14.38 5.56
CA TYR A 144 1.43 -15.35 4.47
C TYR A 144 2.62 -16.26 4.71
N ASN A 145 2.39 -17.57 4.59
CA ASN A 145 3.40 -18.60 4.74
C ASN A 145 3.11 -19.78 3.81
N SER A 146 3.82 -20.90 3.96
CA SER A 146 3.64 -22.09 3.11
C SER A 146 2.28 -22.78 3.31
N TYR A 147 1.66 -22.60 4.48
CA TYR A 147 0.37 -23.19 4.84
C TYR A 147 -0.84 -22.34 4.42
N GLY A 148 -0.63 -21.08 4.03
CA GLY A 148 -1.68 -20.20 3.52
C GLY A 148 -1.57 -18.79 4.07
N LYS A 149 -2.73 -18.20 4.39
CA LYS A 149 -2.82 -16.87 4.99
C LYS A 149 -3.62 -16.89 6.27
N ASN A 150 -3.13 -16.20 7.30
CA ASN A 150 -3.79 -16.04 8.58
C ASN A 150 -3.72 -14.58 9.05
N LYS A 151 -4.66 -14.20 9.93
CA LYS A 151 -4.67 -12.89 10.59
C LYS A 151 -3.94 -13.01 11.92
N GLU A 152 -3.04 -12.09 12.20
CA GLU A 152 -2.40 -11.97 13.50
C GLU A 152 -2.32 -10.54 13.97
N SER A 153 -2.19 -10.38 15.29
CA SER A 153 -1.96 -9.08 15.91
C SER A 153 -0.46 -8.91 16.15
N ILE A 154 0.08 -7.76 15.78
CA ILE A 154 1.45 -7.35 16.09
C ILE A 154 1.45 -6.03 16.85
N ILE A 155 2.48 -5.83 17.65
CA ILE A 155 2.71 -4.59 18.39
C ILE A 155 3.99 -3.96 17.86
N ILE A 156 3.93 -2.68 17.52
CA ILE A 156 5.05 -1.90 16.98
C ILE A 156 5.33 -0.74 17.92
N THR A 157 6.58 -0.53 18.28
CA THR A 157 7.00 0.63 19.07
C THR A 157 7.03 1.87 18.17
N LYS A 158 6.40 2.96 18.61
CA LYS A 158 6.41 4.23 17.86
C LYS A 158 7.81 4.81 17.68
N SER A 159 8.74 4.51 18.58
CA SER A 159 10.14 4.92 18.46
C SER A 159 10.79 4.43 17.17
N ASP A 160 10.32 3.31 16.63
CA ASP A 160 10.92 2.60 15.49
C ASP A 160 10.29 3.02 14.16
N VAL A 161 9.29 3.90 14.19
CA VAL A 161 8.49 4.32 13.05
C VAL A 161 8.53 5.84 12.93
N LYS A 162 8.70 6.37 11.72
CA LYS A 162 8.63 7.81 11.41
C LYS A 162 7.20 8.29 11.24
N GLY A 163 6.40 7.47 10.59
CA GLY A 163 5.00 7.76 10.29
C GLY A 163 4.30 6.60 9.63
N VAL A 164 3.04 6.83 9.30
CA VAL A 164 2.20 5.88 8.59
C VAL A 164 1.77 6.47 7.26
N LEU A 165 1.63 5.61 6.26
CA LEU A 165 1.04 5.96 4.98
C LEU A 165 -0.36 5.34 4.94
N LEU A 166 -1.37 6.17 4.71
CA LEU A 166 -2.76 5.76 4.58
C LEU A 166 -3.16 5.68 3.12
N ARG A 167 -3.99 4.69 2.81
CA ARG A 167 -4.71 4.65 1.54
C ARG A 167 -5.88 5.63 1.60
N LEU A 168 -5.82 6.70 0.82
CA LEU A 168 -6.98 7.56 0.58
C LEU A 168 -8.02 6.77 -0.20
N GLN A 169 -9.16 6.49 0.45
CA GLN A 169 -10.35 6.01 -0.26
C GLN A 169 -10.92 7.20 -1.04
N ARG A 170 -11.11 7.03 -2.35
CA ARG A 170 -11.87 7.95 -3.20
C ARG A 170 -13.34 7.60 -3.15
#